data_AF-Q4T8U6-F1
#
_entry.id   AF-Q4T8U6-F1
#
_cell.length_a   1.000
_cell.length_b   1.000
_cell.length_c   1.000
_cell.angle_alpha   90.00
_cell.angle_beta   90.00
_cell.angle_gamma   90.00
#
_symmetry.space_group_name_H-M   'P 1'
#
loop_
_entity.id
_entity.type
_entity.pdbx_description
1 polymer ?
#
loop_
_entity_poly.entity_id
_entity_poly.type
_entity_poly.pdbx_seq_one_letter_code
_entity_poly.pdbx_strand_id
1 'polypeptide(L)'
;IFFSNEEYYRKLEELKEAHLQTMADLESMQGLRRSRSAADLRRSSSDNGLLFSPGEYIRNMWRDFQVPPHTRQLSSSLRSLPAVPRRQESQQEPQRGGGAPPRPRTTVPRPFQMTLREDERRRRGVRSRVEVETENRELRRQLEELTECQKQFRASPVPAHVYLARYAEQQEQQRRARLQERQSLTTVPKPFSFLERERLRKEQREQSRPPPEPGEAPAFKAKPVPPSVYAAASGERLKEEQLYRSIQIHRRAQELLQSAAPPPSRVARRLNQRKKSGEGGGSGGGDGFAHRPQINREVPDFEASYRCFQDRLQKRRRWRATTTCQPFQLRTAHIPSHRERVLADLEREQSSPRELRWPFLGPGPPQTPASSLCSSLSGSLELLPTKVTGATRKRHEAVR
;
A
#
# COMPACT_ATOMS: atom_id res chain seq x y z
N ILE A 1 -31.39 -18.69 -0.95
CA ILE A 1 -32.31 -18.18 -1.99
C ILE A 1 -31.62 -18.44 -3.32
N PHE A 2 -31.89 -19.59 -3.94
CA PHE A 2 -31.37 -19.90 -5.27
C PHE A 2 -32.34 -19.27 -6.27
N PHE A 3 -31.93 -18.16 -6.90
CA PHE A 3 -32.63 -17.61 -8.04
C PHE A 3 -32.56 -18.64 -9.17
N SER A 4 -33.68 -18.88 -9.87
CA SER A 4 -33.63 -19.71 -11.07
C SER A 4 -32.77 -19.01 -12.12
N ASN A 5 -32.13 -19.77 -13.02
CA ASN A 5 -31.33 -19.18 -14.10
C ASN A 5 -32.15 -18.18 -14.94
N GLU A 6 -33.46 -18.41 -15.08
CA GLU A 6 -34.37 -17.49 -15.76
C GLU A 6 -34.52 -16.16 -15.02
N GLU A 7 -34.69 -16.17 -13.70
CA GLU A 7 -34.75 -14.95 -12.89
C GLU A 7 -33.45 -14.15 -12.94
N TYR A 8 -32.31 -14.84 -13.02
CA TYR A 8 -31.01 -14.19 -13.17
C TYR A 8 -30.92 -13.40 -14.48
N TYR A 9 -31.31 -14.00 -15.61
CA TYR A 9 -31.28 -13.32 -16.90
C TYR A 9 -32.32 -12.20 -16.99
N ARG A 10 -33.51 -12.39 -16.39
CA ARG A 10 -34.53 -11.33 -16.31
C ARG A 10 -34.02 -10.10 -15.56
N LYS A 11 -33.40 -10.31 -14.40
CA LYS A 11 -32.80 -9.22 -13.61
C LYS A 11 -31.66 -8.52 -14.36
N LEU A 12 -30.88 -9.27 -15.14
CA LEU A 12 -29.80 -8.72 -15.95
C LEU A 12 -30.36 -7.80 -17.05
N GLU A 13 -31.49 -8.18 -17.64
CA GLU A 13 -32.17 -7.42 -18.69
C GLU A 13 -32.81 -6.14 -18.12
N GLU A 14 -33.50 -6.23 -16.97
CA GLU A 14 -34.00 -5.07 -16.23
C GLU A 14 -32.88 -4.06 -15.91
N LEU A 15 -31.69 -4.56 -15.53
CA LEU A 15 -30.54 -3.71 -15.20
C LEU A 15 -29.98 -2.99 -16.43
N LYS A 16 -30.01 -3.65 -17.60
CA LYS A 16 -29.61 -3.03 -18.88
C LYS A 16 -30.60 -1.95 -19.30
N GLU A 17 -31.90 -2.21 -19.16
CA GLU A 17 -32.94 -1.23 -19.48
C GLU A 17 -32.86 0.00 -18.58
N ALA A 18 -32.71 -0.21 -17.26
CA ALA A 18 -32.52 0.88 -16.32
C ALA A 18 -31.29 1.73 -16.66
N HIS A 19 -30.18 1.09 -17.05
CA HIS A 19 -28.98 1.82 -17.47
C HIS A 19 -29.21 2.67 -18.73
N LEU A 20 -29.88 2.12 -19.74
CA LEU A 20 -30.21 2.85 -20.97
C LEU A 20 -31.13 4.05 -20.71
N GLN A 21 -32.13 3.90 -19.85
CA GLN A 21 -33.00 5.00 -19.42
C GLN A 21 -32.19 6.10 -18.71
N THR A 22 -31.28 5.71 -17.82
CA THR A 22 -30.41 6.67 -17.10
C THR A 22 -29.53 7.45 -18.09
N MET A 23 -29.03 6.80 -19.14
CA MET A 23 -28.23 7.46 -20.18
C MET A 23 -29.05 8.43 -21.02
N ALA A 24 -30.28 8.07 -21.39
CA ALA A 24 -31.20 8.93 -22.12
C ALA A 24 -31.59 10.20 -21.32
N ASP A 25 -31.85 10.05 -20.01
CA ASP A 25 -32.15 11.17 -19.11
C ASP A 25 -30.97 12.16 -19.01
N LEU A 26 -29.74 11.63 -18.95
CA LEU A 26 -28.53 12.44 -18.94
C LEU A 26 -28.33 13.22 -20.25
N GLU A 27 -28.65 12.61 -21.39
CA GLU A 27 -28.58 13.27 -22.69
C GLU A 27 -29.64 14.38 -22.82
N SER A 28 -30.87 14.13 -22.37
CA SER A 28 -31.95 15.13 -22.31
C SER A 28 -31.57 16.34 -21.45
N MET A 29 -30.99 16.09 -20.27
CA MET A 29 -30.51 17.12 -19.35
C MET A 29 -29.35 17.95 -19.95
N GLN A 30 -28.44 17.31 -20.70
CA GLN A 30 -27.37 18.02 -21.39
C GLN A 30 -27.90 18.88 -22.54
N GLY A 31 -28.92 18.43 -23.26
CA GLY A 31 -29.63 19.22 -24.27
C GLY A 31 -30.28 20.47 -23.69
N LEU A 32 -30.99 20.34 -22.56
CA LEU A 32 -31.67 21.45 -21.88
C LEU A 32 -30.71 22.49 -21.28
N ARG A 33 -29.52 22.05 -20.86
CA ARG A 33 -28.46 22.95 -20.35
C ARG A 33 -27.84 23.79 -21.47
N ARG A 34 -27.74 23.24 -22.68
CA ARG A 34 -27.23 23.96 -23.86
C ARG A 34 -28.22 25.02 -24.37
N SER A 35 -29.53 24.76 -24.29
CA SER A 35 -30.56 25.74 -24.69
C SER A 35 -30.72 26.90 -23.69
N ARG A 36 -30.60 26.65 -22.37
CA ARG A 36 -30.58 27.72 -21.35
C ARG A 36 -29.40 28.69 -21.55
N SER A 37 -28.22 28.18 -21.87
CA SER A 37 -27.03 29.01 -22.18
C SER A 37 -27.22 29.93 -23.40
N ALA A 38 -28.08 29.57 -24.35
CA ALA A 38 -28.36 30.38 -25.53
C ALA A 38 -29.40 31.49 -25.27
N ALA A 39 -30.35 31.25 -24.35
CA ALA A 39 -31.36 32.23 -23.95
C ALA A 39 -30.79 33.33 -23.04
N ASP A 40 -29.85 33.00 -22.15
CA ASP A 40 -29.23 33.98 -21.24
C ASP A 40 -28.35 35.01 -21.97
N LEU A 41 -27.75 34.63 -23.11
CA LEU A 41 -26.97 35.57 -23.94
C LEU A 41 -27.86 36.61 -24.65
N ARG A 42 -29.09 36.25 -25.05
CA ARG A 42 -30.02 37.17 -25.73
C ARG A 42 -30.67 38.17 -24.78
N ARG A 43 -30.80 37.84 -23.49
CA ARG A 43 -31.48 38.70 -22.50
C ARG A 43 -30.59 39.80 -21.92
N SER A 44 -29.27 39.73 -22.15
CA SER A 44 -28.29 40.74 -21.70
C SER A 44 -28.13 41.95 -22.64
N SER A 45 -28.82 41.95 -23.80
CA SER A 45 -28.63 42.97 -24.85
C SER A 45 -29.65 44.12 -24.83
N SER A 46 -30.56 44.17 -23.85
CA SER A 46 -31.73 45.06 -23.91
C SER A 46 -31.84 46.10 -22.80
N ASP A 47 -30.78 46.40 -22.04
CA ASP A 47 -30.83 47.47 -21.05
C ASP A 47 -29.67 48.47 -21.20
N ASN A 48 -29.98 49.52 -21.96
CA ASN A 48 -29.51 50.91 -21.88
C ASN A 48 -28.15 51.20 -21.22
N GLY A 49 -27.16 51.64 -22.01
CA GLY A 49 -26.03 52.41 -21.46
C GLY A 49 -24.68 52.40 -22.19
N LEU A 50 -24.54 51.87 -23.41
CA LEU A 50 -23.26 51.88 -24.13
C LEU A 50 -23.36 52.68 -25.42
N LEU A 51 -23.40 54.01 -25.30
CA LEU A 51 -23.21 54.93 -26.44
C LEU A 51 -21.73 55.07 -26.85
N PHE A 52 -20.80 54.33 -26.23
CA PHE A 52 -19.39 54.37 -26.58
C PHE A 52 -18.85 52.98 -26.89
N SER A 53 -18.04 52.90 -27.95
CA SER A 53 -17.27 51.70 -28.25
C SER A 53 -16.38 51.38 -27.04
N PRO A 54 -16.22 50.10 -26.65
CA PRO A 54 -15.35 49.70 -25.53
C PRO A 54 -13.92 50.28 -25.64
N GLY A 55 -13.42 50.51 -26.85
CA GLY A 55 -12.12 51.14 -27.10
C GLY A 55 -12.07 52.66 -26.88
N GLU A 56 -13.22 53.35 -26.89
CA GLU A 56 -13.32 54.78 -26.59
C GLU A 56 -13.45 55.02 -25.09
N TYR A 57 -14.18 54.14 -24.39
CA TYR A 57 -14.25 54.16 -22.93
C TYR A 57 -12.86 54.02 -22.31
N ILE A 58 -12.06 53.06 -22.80
CA ILE A 58 -10.69 52.86 -22.33
C ILE A 58 -9.80 54.07 -22.64
N ARG A 59 -9.92 54.69 -23.81
CA ARG A 59 -9.13 55.87 -24.17
C ARG A 59 -9.48 57.10 -23.33
N ASN A 60 -10.75 57.27 -22.96
CA ASN A 60 -11.17 58.40 -22.14
C ASN A 60 -10.72 58.27 -20.67
N MET A 61 -10.54 57.05 -20.15
CA MET A 61 -10.04 56.83 -18.78
C MET A 61 -8.63 57.40 -18.53
N TRP A 62 -7.83 57.59 -19.59
CA TRP A 62 -6.45 58.08 -19.47
C TRP A 62 -6.30 59.58 -19.77
N ARG A 63 -7.38 60.28 -20.16
CA ARG A 63 -7.30 61.71 -20.51
C ARG A 63 -7.09 62.61 -19.30
N ASP A 64 -7.58 62.21 -18.14
CA ASP A 64 -7.54 63.02 -16.91
C ASP A 64 -6.56 62.47 -15.87
N PHE A 65 -5.77 61.46 -16.23
CA PHE A 65 -4.86 60.79 -15.30
C PHE A 65 -3.53 61.55 -15.18
N GLN A 66 -3.40 62.40 -14.16
CA GLN A 66 -2.15 63.09 -13.83
C GLN A 66 -1.41 62.35 -12.69
N VAL A 67 -0.13 62.03 -12.92
CA VAL A 67 0.77 61.46 -11.90
C VAL A 67 1.61 62.58 -11.29
N PRO A 68 1.60 62.79 -9.96
CA PRO A 68 2.47 63.77 -9.32
C PRO A 68 3.96 63.40 -9.52
N PRO A 69 4.85 64.37 -9.79
CA PRO A 69 6.27 64.08 -9.99
C PRO A 69 6.88 63.49 -8.72
N HIS A 70 7.41 62.27 -8.84
CA HIS A 70 8.14 61.59 -7.78
C HIS A 70 9.37 62.40 -7.37
N THR A 71 9.41 62.87 -6.12
CA THR A 71 10.66 63.27 -5.47
C THR A 71 11.51 62.02 -5.26
N ARG A 72 12.55 61.86 -6.07
CA ARG A 72 13.59 60.86 -5.83
C ARG A 72 14.40 61.29 -4.60
N GLN A 73 14.17 60.65 -3.46
CA GLN A 73 15.18 60.54 -2.41
C GLN A 73 15.48 59.06 -2.19
N LEU A 74 16.60 58.63 -2.78
CA LEU A 74 17.32 57.42 -2.44
C LEU A 74 18.11 57.64 -1.15
N SER A 75 18.51 56.53 -0.54
CA SER A 75 19.46 56.39 0.58
C SER A 75 18.90 56.74 1.96
N SER A 76 19.39 56.19 3.05
CA SER A 76 20.14 54.97 3.36
C SER A 76 20.14 54.95 4.89
N SER A 77 20.38 53.77 5.45
CA SER A 77 20.54 53.56 6.87
C SER A 77 21.50 54.57 7.54
N LEU A 78 21.20 54.88 8.80
CA LEU A 78 22.03 55.55 9.81
C LEU A 78 22.15 57.09 9.69
N ARG A 79 21.43 57.80 10.56
CA ARG A 79 21.97 58.81 11.50
C ARG A 79 20.85 59.46 12.33
N SER A 80 20.95 59.24 13.64
CA SER A 80 20.72 60.19 14.75
C SER A 80 19.68 61.32 14.59
N LEU A 81 18.74 61.32 15.54
CA LEU A 81 17.86 62.39 16.01
C LEU A 81 18.27 63.81 15.61
N PRO A 82 17.27 64.66 15.27
CA PRO A 82 17.21 65.95 15.95
C PRO A 82 15.81 66.33 16.43
N ALA A 83 15.82 66.91 17.63
CA ALA A 83 15.06 68.08 18.08
C ALA A 83 13.62 68.25 17.57
N VAL A 84 12.72 67.93 18.49
CA VAL A 84 11.38 68.53 18.70
C VAL A 84 11.36 70.03 18.39
N PRO A 85 10.28 70.54 17.78
CA PRO A 85 9.63 71.71 18.34
C PRO A 85 8.21 71.36 18.81
N ARG A 86 7.94 71.83 20.03
CA ARG A 86 6.66 71.72 20.72
C ARG A 86 5.56 72.37 19.90
N ARG A 87 4.41 71.70 19.82
CA ARG A 87 3.12 72.39 19.69
C ARG A 87 2.17 71.85 20.74
N GLN A 88 1.61 72.79 21.48
CA GLN A 88 0.72 72.61 22.62
C GLN A 88 -0.62 72.09 22.09
N GLU A 89 -1.07 70.96 22.62
CA GLU A 89 -2.50 70.62 22.59
C GLU A 89 -2.94 70.17 23.99
N SER A 90 -4.16 70.56 24.26
CA SER A 90 -4.78 70.86 25.54
C SER A 90 -5.09 69.65 26.40
N GLN A 91 -4.96 69.89 27.69
CA GLN A 91 -5.44 69.05 28.79
C GLN A 91 -6.93 68.75 28.63
N GLN A 92 -7.30 67.47 28.63
CA GLN A 92 -8.53 66.98 29.26
C GLN A 92 -8.24 65.60 29.87
N GLU A 93 -8.03 65.58 31.20
CA GLU A 93 -8.26 64.37 31.99
C GLU A 93 -9.76 64.07 32.05
N PRO A 94 -10.13 62.79 32.20
CA PRO A 94 -10.96 62.50 33.35
C PRO A 94 -10.44 61.35 34.21
N GLN A 95 -10.89 61.45 35.46
CA GLN A 95 -10.41 60.82 36.68
C GLN A 95 -10.52 59.29 36.69
N ARG A 96 -9.62 58.68 37.47
CA ARG A 96 -9.60 57.26 37.82
C ARG A 96 -10.82 56.90 38.69
N GLY A 97 -11.56 55.88 38.28
CA GLY A 97 -12.39 55.04 39.14
C GLY A 97 -11.86 53.60 39.09
N GLY A 98 -11.63 52.99 40.24
CA GLY A 98 -10.80 51.79 40.38
C GLY A 98 -11.40 50.45 39.97
N GLY A 99 -10.52 49.44 39.92
CA GLY A 99 -10.88 48.04 40.19
C GLY A 99 -11.02 47.09 39.00
N ALA A 100 -9.94 46.82 38.24
CA ALA A 100 -9.68 45.51 37.61
C ALA A 100 -8.27 45.48 36.97
N PRO A 101 -7.52 44.36 37.04
CA PRO A 101 -6.29 44.21 36.26
C PRO A 101 -6.63 44.29 34.75
N PRO A 102 -5.80 44.95 33.92
CA PRO A 102 -6.06 45.06 32.49
C PRO A 102 -6.07 43.66 31.87
N ARG A 103 -7.26 43.17 31.51
CA ARG A 103 -7.37 42.00 30.63
C ARG A 103 -6.69 42.39 29.32
N PRO A 104 -5.81 41.56 28.75
CA PRO A 104 -5.22 41.87 27.45
C PRO A 104 -6.36 42.09 26.46
N ARG A 105 -6.49 43.32 25.95
CA ARG A 105 -7.43 43.62 24.87
C ARG A 105 -7.02 42.74 23.70
N THR A 106 -7.75 41.67 23.46
CA THR A 106 -7.51 40.78 22.32
C THR A 106 -7.59 41.63 21.06
N THR A 107 -6.43 41.88 20.44
CA THR A 107 -6.37 42.56 19.15
C THR A 107 -7.04 41.65 18.14
N VAL A 108 -8.29 41.95 17.81
CA VAL A 108 -8.98 41.29 16.70
C VAL A 108 -8.44 41.93 15.43
N PRO A 109 -7.64 41.20 14.62
CA PRO A 109 -7.12 41.75 13.39
C PRO A 109 -8.31 42.14 12.50
N ARG A 110 -8.24 43.34 11.92
CA ARG A 110 -9.23 43.78 10.94
C ARG A 110 -9.25 42.74 9.80
N PRO A 111 -10.41 42.18 9.44
CA PRO A 111 -10.48 41.18 8.39
C PRO A 111 -9.95 41.76 7.09
N PHE A 112 -9.30 40.91 6.30
CA PHE A 112 -8.78 41.29 4.99
C PHE A 112 -9.96 41.61 4.05
N GLN A 113 -9.76 42.54 3.11
CA GLN A 113 -10.83 42.94 2.18
C GLN A 113 -11.40 41.77 1.37
N MET A 114 -10.59 40.73 1.14
CA MET A 114 -11.03 39.50 0.48
C MET A 114 -11.99 38.67 1.36
N THR A 115 -11.92 38.70 2.70
CA THR A 115 -12.88 38.02 3.60
C THR A 115 -14.24 38.67 3.50
N LEU A 116 -14.25 40.01 3.56
CA LEU A 116 -15.47 40.80 3.45
C LEU A 116 -16.14 40.58 2.08
N ARG A 117 -15.34 40.49 1.01
CA ARG A 117 -15.82 40.15 -0.34
C ARG A 117 -16.40 38.73 -0.42
N GLU A 118 -15.79 37.75 0.24
CA GLU A 118 -16.32 36.38 0.29
C GLU A 118 -17.63 36.31 1.09
N ASP A 119 -17.71 36.98 2.24
CA ASP A 119 -18.91 37.06 3.06
C ASP A 119 -20.08 37.75 2.34
N GLU A 120 -19.82 38.83 1.61
CA GLU A 120 -20.83 39.48 0.76
C GLU A 120 -21.32 38.56 -0.37
N ARG A 121 -20.43 37.76 -0.97
CA ARG A 121 -20.81 36.77 -1.99
C ARG A 121 -21.67 35.65 -1.39
N ARG A 122 -21.34 35.19 -0.18
CA ARG A 122 -22.13 34.22 0.59
C ARG A 122 -23.51 34.77 0.93
N ARG A 123 -23.59 36.03 1.40
CA ARG A 123 -24.87 36.73 1.65
C ARG A 123 -25.73 36.87 0.40
N ARG A 124 -25.12 37.03 -0.78
CA ARG A 124 -25.79 37.04 -2.08
C ARG A 124 -26.16 35.63 -2.60
N GLY A 125 -25.94 34.57 -1.81
CA GLY A 125 -26.28 33.19 -2.17
C GLY A 125 -25.38 32.56 -3.24
N VAL A 126 -24.25 33.20 -3.58
CA VAL A 126 -23.35 32.70 -4.63
C VAL A 126 -22.38 31.68 -4.03
N ARG A 127 -22.80 30.41 -3.99
CA ARG A 127 -21.97 29.31 -3.49
C ARG A 127 -20.73 29.10 -4.35
N SER A 128 -19.57 28.99 -3.71
CA SER A 128 -18.33 28.60 -4.36
C SER A 128 -18.37 27.11 -4.72
N ARG A 129 -17.71 26.71 -5.81
CA ARG A 129 -17.59 25.31 -6.21
C ARG A 129 -17.02 24.43 -5.09
N VAL A 130 -16.08 24.95 -4.31
CA VAL A 130 -15.45 24.22 -3.19
C VAL A 130 -16.46 24.01 -2.06
N GLU A 131 -17.32 24.99 -1.78
CA GLU A 131 -18.36 24.88 -0.75
C GLU A 131 -19.39 23.81 -1.13
N VAL A 132 -19.77 23.76 -2.41
CA VAL A 132 -20.67 22.70 -2.92
C VAL A 132 -20.00 21.32 -2.88
N GLU A 133 -18.70 21.22 -3.15
CA GLU A 133 -17.96 19.96 -3.07
C GLU A 133 -17.84 19.45 -1.62
N THR A 134 -17.68 20.34 -0.63
CA THR A 134 -17.67 19.96 0.79
C THR A 134 -19.06 19.57 1.27
N GLU A 135 -20.10 20.35 0.93
CA GLU A 135 -21.49 20.02 1.25
C GLU A 135 -21.88 18.64 0.69
N ASN A 136 -21.50 18.32 -0.55
CA ASN A 136 -21.77 17.01 -1.14
C ASN A 136 -21.04 15.85 -0.46
N ARG A 137 -19.82 16.07 0.07
CA ARG A 137 -19.11 15.05 0.85
C ARG A 137 -19.80 14.79 2.17
N GLU A 138 -20.26 15.84 2.83
CA GLU A 138 -21.02 15.74 4.08
C GLU A 138 -22.34 15.02 3.87
N LEU A 139 -23.07 15.33 2.79
CA LEU A 139 -24.30 14.64 2.43
C LEU A 139 -24.06 13.14 2.15
N ARG A 140 -22.99 12.78 1.44
CA ARG A 140 -22.62 11.37 1.21
C ARG A 140 -22.32 10.65 2.51
N ARG A 141 -21.57 11.29 3.41
CA ARG A 141 -21.28 10.76 4.73
C ARG A 141 -22.56 10.55 5.55
N GLN A 142 -23.50 11.50 5.53
CA GLN A 142 -24.78 11.36 6.21
C GLN A 142 -25.61 10.20 5.65
N LEU A 143 -25.61 10.00 4.31
CA LEU A 143 -26.27 8.85 3.69
C LEU A 143 -25.62 7.54 4.15
N GLU A 144 -24.29 7.47 4.17
CA GLU A 144 -23.56 6.30 4.67
C GLU A 144 -23.90 6.02 6.14
N GLU A 145 -23.86 7.03 7.01
CA GLU A 145 -24.21 6.91 8.44
C GLU A 145 -25.67 6.45 8.63
N LEU A 146 -26.63 6.96 7.85
CA LEU A 146 -28.03 6.51 7.89
C LEU A 146 -28.18 5.06 7.41
N THR A 147 -27.47 4.66 6.36
CA THR A 147 -27.47 3.26 5.89
C THR A 147 -26.84 2.31 6.91
N GLU A 148 -25.86 2.79 7.68
CA GLU A 148 -25.27 2.04 8.79
C GLU A 148 -26.21 1.95 9.98
N CYS A 149 -26.94 3.01 10.33
CA CYS A 149 -27.94 3.00 11.40
C CYS A 149 -29.13 2.08 11.09
N GLN A 150 -29.47 1.89 9.81
CA GLN A 150 -30.49 0.92 9.40
C GLN A 150 -30.04 -0.54 9.56
N LYS A 151 -28.72 -0.81 9.68
CA LYS A 151 -28.21 -2.13 10.01
C LYS A 151 -28.48 -2.38 11.49
N GLN A 152 -29.52 -3.16 11.79
CA GLN A 152 -29.73 -3.65 13.14
C GLN A 152 -28.53 -4.50 13.54
N PHE A 153 -27.77 -4.04 14.54
CA PHE A 153 -26.65 -4.80 15.07
C PHE A 153 -27.20 -6.09 15.71
N ARG A 154 -26.99 -7.21 15.01
CA ARG A 154 -27.25 -8.55 15.52
C ARG A 154 -25.91 -9.26 15.64
N ALA A 155 -25.71 -9.93 16.76
CA ALA A 155 -24.54 -10.80 16.91
C ALA A 155 -24.53 -11.83 15.77
N SER A 156 -23.37 -12.05 15.17
CA SER A 156 -23.18 -13.19 14.29
C SER A 156 -23.51 -14.46 15.10
N PRO A 157 -24.33 -15.39 14.57
CA PRO A 157 -24.67 -16.60 15.30
C PRO A 157 -23.39 -17.35 15.66
N VAL A 158 -23.36 -17.93 16.85
CA VAL A 158 -22.21 -18.69 17.32
C VAL A 158 -21.88 -19.78 16.29
N PRO A 159 -20.63 -19.88 15.81
CA PRO A 159 -20.24 -20.88 14.83
C PRO A 159 -20.62 -22.30 15.26
N ALA A 160 -21.07 -23.13 14.30
CA ALA A 160 -21.59 -24.48 14.57
C ALA A 160 -20.62 -25.37 15.37
N HIS A 161 -19.31 -25.17 15.21
CA HIS A 161 -18.28 -25.96 15.89
C HIS A 161 -18.20 -25.73 17.40
N VAL A 162 -18.79 -24.65 17.92
CA VAL A 162 -18.88 -24.39 19.37
C VAL A 162 -19.92 -25.28 20.03
N TYR A 163 -20.96 -25.69 19.28
CA TYR A 163 -21.97 -26.64 19.75
C TYR A 163 -21.51 -28.10 19.64
N LEU A 164 -20.39 -28.37 18.95
CA LEU A 164 -19.82 -29.72 18.84
C LEU A 164 -18.88 -29.99 20.01
N ALA A 165 -19.19 -31.03 20.79
CA ALA A 165 -18.34 -31.50 21.89
C ALA A 165 -17.07 -32.23 21.38
N ARG A 166 -16.18 -31.50 20.70
CA ARG A 166 -14.96 -32.03 20.05
C ARG A 166 -14.07 -32.86 20.98
N TYR A 167 -14.00 -32.48 22.26
CA TYR A 167 -13.24 -33.22 23.26
C TYR A 167 -13.77 -34.65 23.46
N ALA A 168 -15.09 -34.84 23.43
CA ALA A 168 -15.71 -36.15 23.54
C ALA A 168 -15.42 -37.01 22.29
N GLU A 169 -15.49 -36.42 21.09
CA GLU A 169 -15.11 -37.11 19.84
C GLU A 169 -13.64 -37.52 19.84
N GLN A 170 -12.74 -36.65 20.29
CA GLN A 170 -11.31 -36.95 20.40
C GLN A 170 -11.04 -38.05 21.42
N GLN A 171 -11.72 -38.03 22.57
CA GLN A 171 -11.58 -39.05 23.60
C GLN A 171 -12.11 -40.42 23.10
N GLU A 172 -13.20 -40.43 22.34
CA GLU A 172 -13.75 -41.64 21.76
C GLU A 172 -12.87 -42.18 20.63
N GLN A 173 -12.30 -41.31 19.78
CA GLN A 173 -11.30 -41.70 18.78
C GLN A 173 -10.08 -42.34 19.43
N GLN A 174 -9.56 -41.76 20.51
CA GLN A 174 -8.46 -42.36 21.28
C GLN A 174 -8.85 -43.71 21.89
N ARG A 175 -10.07 -43.84 22.41
CA ARG A 175 -10.59 -45.11 22.93
C ARG A 175 -10.68 -46.16 21.81
N ARG A 176 -11.20 -45.81 20.63
CA ARG A 176 -11.30 -46.69 19.45
C ARG A 176 -9.91 -47.10 18.96
N ALA A 177 -8.95 -46.17 18.88
CA ALA A 177 -7.57 -46.46 18.52
C ALA A 177 -6.90 -47.43 19.50
N ARG A 178 -7.08 -47.23 20.82
CA ARG A 178 -6.57 -48.15 21.85
C ARG A 178 -7.22 -49.53 21.76
N LEU A 179 -8.52 -49.61 21.46
CA LEU A 179 -9.20 -50.89 21.26
C LEU A 179 -8.69 -51.61 20.00
N GLN A 180 -8.47 -50.88 18.91
CA GLN A 180 -7.92 -51.41 17.67
C GLN A 180 -6.47 -51.87 17.85
N GLU A 181 -5.67 -51.12 18.61
CA GLU A 181 -4.30 -51.49 18.98
C GLU A 181 -4.30 -52.76 19.85
N ARG A 182 -5.17 -52.84 20.87
CA ARG A 182 -5.32 -54.05 21.67
C ARG A 182 -5.77 -55.26 20.84
N GLN A 183 -6.69 -55.06 19.91
CA GLN A 183 -7.11 -56.10 18.97
C GLN A 183 -5.94 -56.55 18.09
N SER A 184 -5.12 -55.62 17.59
CA SER A 184 -3.92 -55.91 16.80
C SER A 184 -2.82 -56.63 17.59
N LEU A 185 -2.75 -56.42 18.91
CA LEU A 185 -1.84 -57.12 19.82
C LEU A 185 -2.36 -58.51 20.22
N THR A 186 -3.69 -58.72 20.27
CA THR A 186 -4.29 -60.03 20.57
C THR A 186 -4.33 -60.97 19.36
N THR A 187 -4.30 -60.44 18.15
CA THR A 187 -4.04 -61.28 16.97
C THR A 187 -2.57 -61.69 17.02
N VAL A 188 -2.32 -63.01 17.08
CA VAL A 188 -1.00 -63.62 16.94
C VAL A 188 -0.16 -62.78 15.97
N PRO A 189 1.06 -62.34 16.34
CA PRO A 189 1.90 -61.55 15.45
C PRO A 189 1.99 -62.33 14.14
N LYS A 190 1.37 -61.80 13.09
CA LYS A 190 1.42 -62.41 11.77
C LYS A 190 2.90 -62.64 11.49
N PRO A 191 3.35 -63.90 11.30
CA PRO A 191 4.74 -64.14 10.98
C PRO A 191 5.06 -63.24 9.79
N PHE A 192 6.18 -62.53 9.92
CA PHE A 192 6.72 -61.56 8.98
C PHE A 192 6.21 -61.85 7.56
N SER A 193 5.41 -60.93 7.03
CA SER A 193 4.87 -60.97 5.67
C SER A 193 5.96 -61.11 4.59
N PHE A 194 7.23 -60.99 5.00
CA PHE A 194 8.40 -61.32 4.24
C PHE A 194 8.41 -62.77 3.72
N LEU A 195 8.12 -63.79 4.53
CA LEU A 195 8.14 -65.19 4.04
C LEU A 195 7.02 -65.47 3.04
N GLU A 196 5.83 -64.94 3.32
CA GLU A 196 4.67 -65.11 2.45
C GLU A 196 4.88 -64.34 1.14
N ARG A 197 5.39 -63.10 1.21
CA ARG A 197 5.81 -62.31 0.05
C ARG A 197 6.94 -62.96 -0.72
N GLU A 198 7.90 -63.58 -0.06
CA GLU A 198 9.04 -64.24 -0.71
C GLU A 198 8.62 -65.53 -1.41
N ARG A 199 7.72 -66.32 -0.80
CA ARG A 199 7.07 -67.48 -1.44
C ARG A 199 6.27 -67.07 -2.68
N LEU A 200 5.41 -66.06 -2.56
CA LEU A 200 4.60 -65.55 -3.67
C LEU A 200 5.46 -64.95 -4.79
N ARG A 201 6.55 -64.26 -4.42
CA ARG A 201 7.53 -63.72 -5.38
C ARG A 201 8.35 -64.84 -6.04
N LYS A 202 8.61 -65.95 -5.34
CA LYS A 202 9.32 -67.11 -5.90
C LYS A 202 8.41 -67.90 -6.85
N GLU A 203 7.16 -68.14 -6.48
CA GLU A 203 6.15 -68.78 -7.33
C GLU A 203 5.87 -67.94 -8.59
N GLN A 204 5.72 -66.61 -8.48
CA GLN A 204 5.59 -65.75 -9.65
C GLN A 204 6.82 -65.79 -10.57
N ARG A 205 8.02 -65.91 -9.99
CA ARG A 205 9.29 -65.94 -10.74
C ARG A 205 9.55 -67.31 -11.39
N GLU A 206 9.03 -68.39 -10.81
CA GLU A 206 9.01 -69.73 -11.39
C GLU A 206 7.95 -69.85 -12.49
N GLN A 207 6.76 -69.26 -12.31
CA GLN A 207 5.72 -69.19 -13.34
C GLN A 207 6.09 -68.27 -14.52
N SER A 208 6.89 -67.23 -14.28
CA SER A 208 7.30 -66.27 -15.33
C SER A 208 8.64 -66.60 -15.99
N ARG A 209 9.26 -67.75 -15.74
CA ARG A 209 10.56 -68.12 -16.33
C ARG A 209 10.31 -68.82 -17.68
N PRO A 210 10.62 -68.20 -18.83
CA PRO A 210 10.58 -68.89 -20.12
C PRO A 210 11.81 -69.83 -20.24
N PRO A 211 11.79 -70.80 -21.18
CA PRO A 211 12.99 -71.57 -21.54
C PRO A 211 14.13 -70.61 -21.95
N PRO A 212 15.40 -70.97 -21.74
CA PRO A 212 16.52 -70.11 -22.07
C PRO A 212 16.70 -70.04 -23.58
N GLU A 213 16.12 -69.02 -24.22
CA GLU A 213 16.44 -68.64 -25.59
C GLU A 213 17.66 -67.70 -25.58
N PRO A 214 18.70 -67.96 -26.39
CA PRO A 214 19.85 -67.08 -26.51
C PRO A 214 19.47 -65.86 -27.36
N GLY A 215 19.04 -64.78 -26.70
CA GLY A 215 18.70 -63.51 -27.34
C GLY A 215 19.08 -62.32 -26.47
N GLU A 216 19.65 -61.30 -27.11
CA GLU A 216 20.25 -60.09 -26.51
C GLU A 216 19.41 -59.48 -25.37
N ALA A 217 20.09 -59.03 -24.31
CA ALA A 217 19.46 -58.49 -23.12
C ALA A 217 18.58 -57.26 -23.46
N PRO A 218 17.33 -57.21 -23.00
CA PRO A 218 16.45 -56.07 -23.26
C PRO A 218 16.99 -54.81 -22.58
N ALA A 219 17.24 -53.76 -23.37
CA ALA A 219 17.67 -52.47 -22.85
C ALA A 219 16.63 -51.89 -21.87
N PHE A 220 17.11 -51.32 -20.77
CA PHE A 220 16.28 -50.74 -19.71
C PHE A 220 15.34 -49.65 -20.28
N LYS A 221 14.04 -49.91 -20.27
CA LYS A 221 13.00 -48.93 -20.60
C LYS A 221 12.46 -48.32 -19.31
N ALA A 222 12.80 -47.06 -19.06
CA ALA A 222 12.28 -46.33 -17.92
C ALA A 222 10.77 -46.08 -18.07
N LYS A 223 10.04 -46.05 -16.95
CA LYS A 223 8.64 -45.64 -16.94
C LYS A 223 8.55 -44.16 -17.34
N PRO A 224 7.57 -43.77 -18.17
CA PRO A 224 7.41 -42.38 -18.60
C PRO A 224 7.16 -41.49 -17.38
N VAL A 225 7.67 -40.26 -17.45
CA VAL A 225 7.50 -39.28 -16.39
C VAL A 225 6.01 -38.91 -16.25
N PRO A 226 5.47 -38.78 -15.03
CA PRO A 226 4.06 -38.44 -14.83
C PRO A 226 3.65 -37.13 -15.54
N PRO A 227 2.41 -37.05 -16.07
CA PRO A 227 1.92 -35.88 -16.82
C PRO A 227 1.90 -34.59 -15.99
N SER A 228 1.84 -34.69 -14.66
CA SER A 228 1.93 -33.55 -13.75
C SER A 228 3.26 -32.79 -13.85
N VAL A 229 4.35 -33.47 -14.22
CA VAL A 229 5.66 -32.85 -14.45
C VAL A 229 5.64 -31.99 -15.71
N TYR A 230 4.95 -32.46 -16.75
CA TYR A 230 4.75 -31.69 -17.99
C TYR A 230 3.79 -30.52 -17.78
N ALA A 231 2.77 -30.64 -16.92
CA ALA A 231 1.89 -29.53 -16.56
C ALA A 231 2.62 -28.42 -15.78
N ALA A 232 3.60 -28.77 -14.95
CA ALA A 232 4.48 -27.78 -14.31
C ALA A 232 5.46 -27.13 -15.32
N ALA A 233 5.87 -27.88 -16.34
CA ALA A 233 6.78 -27.42 -17.39
C ALA A 233 6.07 -26.70 -18.57
N SER A 234 4.74 -26.76 -18.67
CA SER A 234 3.97 -26.20 -19.81
C SER A 234 4.08 -24.67 -19.92
N GLY A 235 4.55 -23.99 -18.86
CA GLY A 235 4.71 -22.54 -18.82
C GLY A 235 3.38 -21.78 -18.83
N GLU A 236 2.24 -22.47 -18.83
CA GLU A 236 0.91 -21.87 -18.85
C GLU A 236 0.63 -21.06 -17.58
N ARG A 237 1.03 -21.58 -16.42
CA ARG A 237 0.96 -20.83 -15.15
C ARG A 237 1.74 -19.52 -15.18
N LEU A 238 2.91 -19.53 -15.82
CA LEU A 238 3.72 -18.31 -15.95
C LEU A 238 3.05 -17.28 -16.86
N LYS A 239 2.40 -17.73 -17.95
CA LYS A 239 1.61 -16.86 -18.83
C LYS A 239 0.41 -16.28 -18.09
N GLU A 240 -0.28 -17.08 -17.29
CA GLU A 240 -1.41 -16.65 -16.46
C GLU A 240 -0.98 -15.61 -15.41
N GLU A 241 0.12 -15.83 -14.70
CA GLU A 241 0.67 -14.86 -13.73
C GLU A 241 1.06 -13.53 -14.40
N GLN A 242 1.62 -13.57 -15.61
CA GLN A 242 1.94 -12.36 -16.38
C GLN A 242 0.69 -11.60 -16.80
N LEU A 243 -0.37 -12.30 -17.20
CA LEU A 243 -1.68 -11.70 -17.50
C LEU A 243 -2.31 -11.08 -16.25
N TYR A 244 -2.27 -11.77 -15.11
CA TYR A 244 -2.75 -11.22 -13.84
C TYR A 244 -1.98 -9.94 -13.46
N ARG A 245 -0.66 -9.95 -13.62
CA ARG A 245 0.19 -8.79 -13.34
C ARG A 245 -0.11 -7.63 -14.29
N SER A 246 -0.33 -7.90 -15.58
CA SER A 246 -0.66 -6.85 -16.56
C SER A 246 -2.02 -6.21 -16.26
N ILE A 247 -3.02 -7.02 -15.90
CA ILE A 247 -4.35 -6.53 -15.48
C ILE A 247 -4.23 -5.67 -14.22
N GLN A 248 -3.48 -6.11 -13.21
CA GLN A 248 -3.29 -5.33 -11.98
C GLN A 248 -2.57 -4.01 -12.23
N ILE A 249 -1.54 -4.00 -13.08
CA ILE A 249 -0.83 -2.78 -13.46
C ILE A 249 -1.78 -1.82 -14.18
N HIS A 250 -2.58 -2.34 -15.11
CA HIS A 250 -3.55 -1.53 -15.85
C HIS A 250 -4.61 -0.93 -14.92
N ARG A 251 -5.17 -1.75 -14.02
CA ARG A 251 -6.12 -1.31 -13.00
C ARG A 251 -5.53 -0.22 -12.10
N ARG A 252 -4.31 -0.44 -11.58
CA ARG A 252 -3.61 0.54 -10.73
C ARG A 252 -3.36 1.85 -11.49
N ALA A 253 -3.00 1.78 -12.76
CA ALA A 253 -2.78 2.95 -13.59
C ALA A 253 -4.07 3.75 -13.81
N GLN A 254 -5.19 3.07 -14.07
CA GLN A 254 -6.51 3.70 -14.18
C GLN A 254 -6.93 4.37 -12.86
N GLU A 255 -6.79 3.69 -11.73
CA GLU A 255 -7.08 4.25 -10.39
C GLU A 255 -6.22 5.50 -10.11
N LEU A 256 -4.93 5.46 -10.48
CA LEU A 256 -4.01 6.60 -10.33
C LEU A 256 -4.41 7.76 -11.26
N LEU A 257 -4.82 7.48 -12.50
CA LEU A 257 -5.31 8.51 -13.42
C LEU A 257 -6.60 9.18 -12.90
N GLN A 258 -7.54 8.38 -12.38
CA GLN A 258 -8.81 8.88 -11.84
C GLN A 258 -8.61 9.70 -10.55
N SER A 259 -7.63 9.34 -9.73
CA SER A 259 -7.29 10.05 -8.48
C SER A 259 -6.29 11.19 -8.68
N ALA A 260 -5.61 11.27 -9.82
CA ALA A 260 -4.64 12.32 -10.11
C ALA A 260 -5.33 13.67 -10.35
N ALA A 261 -5.27 14.55 -9.37
CA ALA A 261 -5.57 15.97 -9.54
C ALA A 261 -4.28 16.75 -9.78
N PRO A 262 -4.24 17.73 -10.71
CA PRO A 262 -3.11 18.64 -10.83
C PRO A 262 -2.90 19.39 -9.50
N PRO A 263 -1.65 19.63 -9.09
CA PRO A 263 -1.40 20.39 -7.86
C PRO A 263 -2.08 21.77 -7.97
N PRO A 264 -2.67 22.29 -6.88
CA PRO A 264 -3.45 23.52 -6.89
C PRO A 264 -2.72 24.69 -7.56
N SER A 265 -1.40 24.75 -7.39
CA SER A 265 -0.50 25.73 -8.01
C SER A 265 -0.49 25.68 -9.54
N ARG A 266 -0.57 24.50 -10.17
CA ARG A 266 -0.67 24.36 -11.64
C ARG A 266 -2.05 24.76 -12.15
N VAL A 267 -3.11 24.48 -11.40
CA VAL A 267 -4.48 24.88 -11.78
C VAL A 267 -4.60 26.40 -11.77
N ALA A 268 -4.11 27.05 -10.70
CA ALA A 268 -4.05 28.50 -10.60
C ALA A 268 -3.20 29.13 -11.71
N ARG A 269 -2.04 28.53 -12.04
CA ARG A 269 -1.20 29.01 -13.14
C ARG A 269 -1.87 28.89 -14.51
N ARG A 270 -2.59 27.80 -14.79
CA ARG A 270 -3.33 27.62 -16.05
C ARG A 270 -4.48 28.64 -16.20
N LEU A 271 -5.17 28.94 -15.11
CA LEU A 271 -6.21 29.99 -15.09
C LEU A 271 -5.62 31.38 -15.36
N ASN A 272 -4.46 31.67 -14.77
CA ASN A 272 -3.75 32.95 -14.99
C ASN A 272 -3.16 33.09 -16.40
N GLN A 273 -2.66 32.00 -16.99
CA GLN A 273 -2.17 32.00 -18.38
C GLN A 273 -3.29 32.19 -19.39
N ARG A 274 -4.47 31.62 -19.13
CA ARG A 274 -5.65 31.76 -20.00
C ARG A 274 -6.28 33.16 -19.96
N LYS A 275 -6.10 33.90 -18.86
CA LYS A 275 -6.38 35.35 -18.81
C LYS A 275 -5.37 36.17 -19.63
N LYS A 276 -4.10 35.76 -19.65
CA LYS A 276 -3.03 36.48 -20.35
C LYS A 276 -3.01 36.24 -21.87
N SER A 277 -3.48 35.09 -22.34
CA SER A 277 -3.59 34.78 -23.77
C SER A 277 -4.81 35.39 -24.47
N GLY A 278 -5.74 35.99 -23.71
CA GLY A 278 -6.89 36.74 -24.26
C GLY A 278 -6.58 38.20 -24.60
N GLU A 279 -5.44 38.74 -24.16
CA GLU A 279 -5.05 40.15 -24.31
C GLU A 279 -3.75 40.35 -25.12
N GLY A 280 -3.28 39.33 -25.82
CA GLY A 280 -1.96 39.33 -26.46
C GLY A 280 -1.97 38.84 -27.89
N GLY A 281 -2.89 39.35 -28.71
CA GLY A 281 -2.76 39.30 -30.16
C GLY A 281 -1.85 40.43 -30.62
N GLY A 282 -0.57 40.12 -30.87
CA GLY A 282 0.31 40.99 -31.66
C GLY A 282 1.64 41.36 -31.02
N SER A 283 2.67 41.22 -31.86
CA SER A 283 3.98 41.87 -31.80
C SER A 283 5.13 41.08 -31.15
N GLY A 284 5.96 40.54 -32.05
CA GLY A 284 7.18 39.82 -31.73
C GLY A 284 8.33 40.70 -31.25
N GLY A 285 9.47 40.03 -31.05
CA GLY A 285 10.80 40.64 -31.06
C GLY A 285 11.26 41.19 -29.71
N GLY A 286 12.10 40.44 -29.02
CA GLY A 286 12.79 40.92 -27.82
C GLY A 286 13.68 39.85 -27.21
N ASP A 287 14.92 39.85 -27.68
CA ASP A 287 16.07 39.03 -27.30
C ASP A 287 16.37 39.02 -25.78
N GLY A 288 16.99 37.94 -25.27
CA GLY A 288 17.51 37.94 -23.88
C GLY A 288 17.45 36.66 -23.04
N PHE A 289 17.26 35.46 -23.61
CA PHE A 289 17.51 34.22 -22.86
C PHE A 289 18.52 33.33 -23.60
N ALA A 290 19.79 33.42 -23.19
CA ALA A 290 20.93 32.72 -23.79
C ALA A 290 20.90 31.18 -23.65
N HIS A 291 19.91 30.61 -22.96
CA HIS A 291 19.80 29.18 -22.77
C HIS A 291 18.59 28.62 -23.52
N ARG A 292 18.83 28.08 -24.71
CA ARG A 292 17.90 27.21 -25.43
C ARG A 292 18.33 25.76 -25.17
N PRO A 293 17.67 25.00 -24.27
CA PRO A 293 18.00 23.60 -24.12
C PRO A 293 17.78 22.91 -25.46
N GLN A 294 18.76 22.12 -25.90
CA GLN A 294 18.59 21.21 -27.03
C GLN A 294 17.61 20.12 -26.61
N ILE A 295 16.33 20.40 -26.81
CA ILE A 295 15.27 19.42 -26.62
C ILE A 295 15.37 18.49 -27.83
N ASN A 296 15.81 17.25 -27.61
CA ASN A 296 15.75 16.20 -28.61
C ASN A 296 14.29 16.11 -29.08
N ARG A 297 14.03 16.57 -30.32
CA ARG A 297 12.68 16.63 -30.90
C ARG A 297 12.17 15.24 -31.27
N GLU A 298 13.10 14.36 -31.59
CA GLU A 298 12.83 12.99 -31.98
C GLU A 298 13.00 12.12 -30.75
N VAL A 299 11.91 11.44 -30.41
CA VAL A 299 11.91 10.43 -29.36
C VAL A 299 12.76 9.27 -29.87
N PRO A 300 13.89 8.94 -29.21
CA PRO A 300 14.71 7.80 -29.62
C PRO A 300 13.87 6.53 -29.61
N ASP A 301 14.09 5.65 -30.58
CA ASP A 301 13.41 4.35 -30.62
C ASP A 301 13.85 3.49 -29.43
N PHE A 302 13.02 3.52 -28.38
CA PHE A 302 13.26 2.78 -27.16
C PHE A 302 13.20 1.27 -27.38
N GLU A 303 12.42 0.80 -28.36
CA GLU A 303 12.30 -0.61 -28.66
C GLU A 303 13.60 -1.11 -29.32
N ALA A 304 14.12 -0.39 -30.30
CA ALA A 304 15.43 -0.70 -30.89
C ALA A 304 16.56 -0.65 -29.83
N SER A 305 16.56 0.35 -28.95
CA SER A 305 17.54 0.46 -27.87
C SER A 305 17.46 -0.72 -26.88
N TYR A 306 16.23 -1.17 -26.58
CA TYR A 306 15.98 -2.29 -25.69
C TYR A 306 16.41 -3.62 -26.32
N ARG A 307 16.17 -3.81 -27.62
CA ARG A 307 16.66 -4.98 -28.37
C ARG A 307 18.18 -5.04 -28.39
N CYS A 308 18.85 -3.93 -28.73
CA CYS A 308 20.31 -3.84 -28.68
C CYS A 308 20.87 -4.15 -27.28
N PHE A 309 20.20 -3.68 -26.23
CA PHE A 309 20.59 -3.98 -24.84
C PHE A 309 20.43 -5.47 -24.51
N GLN A 310 19.32 -6.09 -24.90
CA GLN A 310 19.09 -7.52 -24.71
C GLN A 310 20.14 -8.36 -25.44
N ASP A 311 20.46 -8.04 -26.70
CA ASP A 311 21.50 -8.73 -27.47
C ASP A 311 22.88 -8.60 -26.80
N ARG A 312 23.18 -7.42 -26.25
CA ARG A 312 24.43 -7.17 -25.52
C ARG A 312 24.49 -7.99 -24.23
N LEU A 313 23.37 -8.14 -23.52
CA LEU A 313 23.25 -9.00 -22.34
C LEU A 313 23.44 -10.47 -22.71
N GLN A 314 22.82 -10.94 -23.78
CA GLN A 314 22.95 -12.32 -24.24
C GLN A 314 24.39 -12.63 -24.66
N LYS A 315 25.07 -11.72 -25.38
CA LYS A 315 26.50 -11.84 -25.72
C LYS A 315 27.40 -11.84 -24.48
N ARG A 316 27.05 -11.09 -23.43
CA ARG A 316 27.77 -11.04 -22.15
C ARG A 316 27.44 -12.18 -21.20
N ARG A 317 26.39 -12.96 -21.47
CA ARG A 317 26.09 -14.20 -20.77
C ARG A 317 27.11 -15.27 -21.15
N ARG A 318 28.38 -15.04 -20.76
CA ARG A 318 29.35 -16.11 -20.58
C ARG A 318 28.79 -16.96 -19.46
N TRP A 319 28.54 -18.23 -19.74
CA TRP A 319 28.16 -19.20 -18.74
C TRP A 319 29.33 -19.23 -17.76
N ARG A 320 29.19 -18.57 -16.61
CA ARG A 320 30.17 -18.69 -15.54
C ARG A 320 30.09 -20.16 -15.14
N ALA A 321 31.14 -20.92 -15.42
CA ALA A 321 31.21 -22.31 -14.97
C ALA A 321 30.91 -22.30 -13.47
N THR A 322 29.88 -23.04 -13.08
CA THR A 322 29.48 -23.21 -11.68
C THR A 322 30.74 -23.56 -10.89
N THR A 323 31.06 -22.79 -9.85
CA THR A 323 32.24 -23.03 -9.03
C THR A 323 32.17 -24.45 -8.49
N THR A 324 33.04 -25.33 -8.98
CA THR A 324 33.16 -26.69 -8.47
C THR A 324 34.04 -26.64 -7.22
N CYS A 325 33.56 -27.27 -6.15
CA CYS A 325 34.34 -27.34 -4.91
C CYS A 325 35.56 -28.22 -5.15
N GLN A 326 36.77 -27.67 -4.97
CA GLN A 326 37.96 -28.52 -4.92
C GLN A 326 37.94 -29.36 -3.64
N PRO A 327 38.36 -30.63 -3.71
CA PRO A 327 38.47 -31.46 -2.53
C PRO A 327 39.52 -30.84 -1.59
N PHE A 328 39.10 -30.52 -0.37
CA PHE A 328 39.98 -30.04 0.69
C PHE A 328 40.17 -31.14 1.72
N GLN A 329 41.41 -31.31 2.19
CA GLN A 329 41.71 -32.25 3.27
C GLN A 329 41.33 -31.63 4.60
N LEU A 330 40.24 -32.12 5.19
CA LEU A 330 39.83 -31.79 6.55
C LEU A 330 40.86 -32.34 7.54
N ARG A 331 41.53 -31.46 8.30
CA ARG A 331 42.45 -31.84 9.40
C ARG A 331 41.72 -32.37 10.64
N THR A 332 40.62 -33.11 10.44
CA THR A 332 39.81 -33.71 11.52
C THR A 332 40.54 -34.82 12.26
N ALA A 333 41.61 -35.37 11.67
CA ALA A 333 42.46 -36.39 12.31
C ALA A 333 43.17 -35.89 13.59
N HIS A 334 43.37 -34.57 13.74
CA HIS A 334 44.01 -33.98 14.93
C HIS A 334 43.01 -33.40 15.93
N ILE A 335 41.71 -33.51 15.66
CA ILE A 335 40.68 -33.04 16.59
C ILE A 335 40.45 -34.16 17.61
N PRO A 336 40.80 -33.97 18.88
CA PRO A 336 40.57 -34.99 19.90
C PRO A 336 39.07 -35.25 20.01
N SER A 337 38.65 -36.47 19.69
CA SER A 337 37.25 -36.86 19.79
C SER A 337 36.90 -37.18 21.24
N HIS A 338 35.76 -36.69 21.73
CA HIS A 338 35.19 -37.05 23.04
C HIS A 338 34.69 -38.51 23.12
N ARG A 339 35.12 -39.37 22.20
CA ARG A 339 34.68 -40.77 22.09
C ARG A 339 34.88 -41.54 23.39
N GLU A 340 36.04 -41.40 24.03
CA GLU A 340 36.33 -42.07 25.30
C GLU A 340 35.43 -41.60 26.43
N ARG A 341 35.15 -40.29 26.50
CA ARG A 341 34.22 -39.72 27.47
C ARG A 341 32.80 -40.26 27.27
N VAL A 342 32.34 -40.36 26.02
CA VAL A 342 31.03 -40.90 25.68
C VAL A 342 30.94 -42.39 26.03
N LEU A 343 31.99 -43.17 25.78
CA LEU A 343 32.04 -44.58 26.18
C LEU A 343 32.00 -44.73 27.70
N ALA A 344 32.74 -43.90 28.43
CA ALA A 344 32.70 -43.87 29.89
C ALA A 344 31.35 -43.41 30.46
N ASP A 345 30.62 -42.53 29.78
CA ASP A 345 29.25 -42.15 30.14
C ASP A 345 28.29 -43.34 29.91
N LEU A 346 28.39 -44.03 28.76
CA LEU A 346 27.59 -45.22 28.44
C LEU A 346 27.85 -46.40 29.39
N GLU A 347 29.09 -46.58 29.84
CA GLU A 347 29.45 -47.64 30.80
C GLU A 347 28.93 -47.29 32.21
N ARG A 348 28.94 -46.01 32.58
CA ARG A 348 28.26 -45.51 33.80
C ARG A 348 26.75 -45.65 33.73
N GLU A 349 26.14 -45.44 32.56
CA GLU A 349 24.71 -45.66 32.34
C GLU A 349 24.34 -47.15 32.45
N GLN A 350 25.20 -48.06 31.99
CA GLN A 350 24.98 -49.50 32.05
C GLN A 350 25.20 -50.10 33.45
N SER A 351 26.14 -49.54 34.22
CA SER A 351 26.43 -49.96 35.60
C SER A 351 25.49 -49.32 36.63
N SER A 352 24.76 -48.27 36.27
CA SER A 352 23.68 -47.71 37.09
C SER A 352 22.43 -48.61 37.04
N PRO A 353 21.78 -48.91 38.18
CA PRO A 353 20.46 -49.53 38.19
C PRO A 353 19.49 -48.72 37.32
N ARG A 354 18.71 -49.41 36.48
CA ARG A 354 17.82 -48.86 35.43
C ARG A 354 16.83 -47.78 35.88
N GLU A 355 16.65 -47.59 37.19
CA GLU A 355 15.63 -46.71 37.78
C GLU A 355 16.01 -45.22 37.81
N LEU A 356 17.27 -44.86 37.52
CA LEU A 356 17.71 -43.45 37.40
C LEU A 356 17.82 -42.98 35.94
N ARG A 357 17.11 -43.65 35.02
CA ARG A 357 17.04 -43.23 33.62
C ARG A 357 15.93 -42.18 33.51
N TRP A 358 16.31 -40.96 33.12
CA TRP A 358 15.37 -39.87 32.82
C TRP A 358 14.12 -40.37 32.08
N PRO A 359 12.90 -39.90 32.46
CA PRO A 359 12.68 -38.67 33.21
C PRO A 359 12.08 -38.89 34.61
N PHE A 360 12.85 -39.36 35.61
CA PHE A 360 12.41 -39.27 37.01
C PHE A 360 13.57 -38.94 37.97
N LEU A 361 13.45 -37.74 38.55
CA LEU A 361 13.83 -37.31 39.91
C LEU A 361 15.18 -37.80 40.48
N GLY A 362 16.20 -36.94 40.40
CA GLY A 362 17.23 -36.85 41.45
C GLY A 362 17.03 -35.54 42.24
N PRO A 363 17.18 -35.52 43.57
CA PRO A 363 17.10 -34.29 44.35
C PRO A 363 18.43 -33.53 44.21
N GLY A 364 18.57 -32.78 43.11
CA GLY A 364 19.59 -31.73 42.99
C GLY A 364 18.98 -30.37 43.33
N PRO A 365 19.71 -29.43 43.97
CA PRO A 365 19.19 -28.10 44.25
C PRO A 365 18.81 -27.40 42.93
N PRO A 366 17.70 -26.64 42.88
CA PRO A 366 17.22 -26.04 41.65
C PRO A 366 18.20 -24.94 41.22
N GLN A 367 19.05 -25.23 40.24
CA GLN A 367 19.71 -24.17 39.49
C GLN A 367 18.64 -23.45 38.67
N THR A 368 18.34 -22.22 39.08
CA THR A 368 17.58 -21.27 38.28
C THR A 368 18.27 -21.10 36.92
N PRO A 369 17.59 -21.34 35.78
CA PRO A 369 18.21 -21.11 34.48
C PRO A 369 18.39 -19.61 34.30
N ALA A 370 19.64 -19.17 34.22
CA ALA A 370 19.97 -17.81 33.81
C ALA A 370 19.36 -17.59 32.42
N SER A 371 18.45 -16.63 32.35
CA SER A 371 17.77 -16.19 31.14
C SER A 371 18.75 -15.98 29.98
N SER A 372 18.39 -16.56 28.85
CA SER A 372 18.91 -16.33 27.49
C SER A 372 19.69 -15.03 27.30
N LEU A 373 21.01 -15.10 27.52
CA LEU A 373 21.95 -14.24 26.82
C LEU A 373 22.37 -15.01 25.56
N CYS A 374 21.88 -14.49 24.44
CA CYS A 374 22.22 -14.87 23.09
C CYS A 374 23.72 -15.19 22.98
N SER A 375 24.04 -16.46 22.71
CA SER A 375 25.39 -16.91 22.34
C SER A 375 25.86 -16.11 21.13
N SER A 376 26.65 -15.08 21.41
CA SER A 376 27.19 -14.16 20.43
C SER A 376 28.45 -14.79 19.82
N LEU A 377 28.29 -15.53 18.73
CA LEU A 377 29.38 -15.74 17.77
C LEU A 377 29.45 -14.52 16.86
N SER A 378 29.92 -13.39 17.39
CA SER A 378 30.40 -12.27 16.58
C SER A 378 31.37 -11.44 17.43
N GLY A 379 32.66 -11.60 17.14
CA GLY A 379 33.74 -10.89 17.81
C GLY A 379 33.83 -9.43 17.36
N SER A 380 32.94 -8.58 17.86
CA SER A 380 33.11 -7.13 17.83
C SER A 380 33.02 -6.59 19.25
N LEU A 381 34.19 -6.28 19.82
CA LEU A 381 34.36 -5.69 21.14
C LEU A 381 34.04 -4.18 21.11
N GLU A 382 32.81 -3.82 20.77
CA GLU A 382 32.30 -2.45 20.91
C GLU A 382 31.01 -2.45 21.72
N LEU A 383 31.17 -2.42 23.04
CA LEU A 383 30.08 -2.18 23.99
C LEU A 383 29.77 -0.68 24.00
N LEU A 384 28.86 -0.24 23.13
CA LEU A 384 28.22 1.05 23.32
C LEU A 384 27.17 0.93 24.44
N PRO A 385 27.18 1.80 25.47
CA PRO A 385 26.12 1.84 26.47
C PRO A 385 24.81 2.22 25.78
N THR A 386 23.94 1.24 25.56
CA THR A 386 22.59 1.53 25.06
C THR A 386 21.75 2.08 26.21
N LYS A 387 21.13 3.23 26.00
CA LYS A 387 20.24 3.85 27.00
C LYS A 387 19.06 2.91 27.23
N VAL A 388 18.98 2.36 28.45
CA VAL A 388 17.88 1.49 28.88
C VAL A 388 16.57 2.27 28.82
N THR A 389 15.60 1.79 28.06
CA THR A 389 14.30 2.45 27.94
C THR A 389 13.48 2.29 29.23
N GLY A 390 12.60 3.27 29.52
CA GLY A 390 11.74 3.24 30.71
C GLY A 390 10.85 2.00 30.79
N ALA A 391 10.54 1.37 29.66
CA ALA A 391 9.80 0.11 29.60
C ALA A 391 10.60 -1.08 30.15
N THR A 392 11.92 -1.13 29.90
CA THR A 392 12.79 -2.17 30.45
C THR A 392 12.92 -2.01 31.95
N ARG A 393 13.07 -0.77 32.46
CA ARG A 393 13.13 -0.52 33.90
C ARG A 393 11.86 -0.97 34.65
N LYS A 394 10.67 -0.66 34.11
CA LYS A 394 9.39 -1.10 34.71
C LYS A 394 9.23 -2.62 34.75
N ARG A 395 9.74 -3.34 33.73
CA ARG A 395 9.73 -4.82 33.73
C ARG A 395 10.60 -5.41 34.84
N HIS A 396 11.77 -4.83 35.09
CA HIS A 396 12.66 -5.26 36.17
C HIS A 396 12.10 -4.94 37.57
N GLU A 397 11.38 -3.82 37.71
CA GLU A 397 10.73 -3.45 38.99
C GLU A 397 9.55 -4.38 39.33
N ALA A 398 8.87 -4.94 38.33
CA ALA A 398 7.73 -5.85 38.54
C ALA A 398 8.10 -7.29 38.92
N VAL A 399 9.38 -7.66 38.83
CA VAL A 399 9.88 -9.01 39.11
C VAL A 399 10.46 -9.13 40.54
N ARG A 400 10.30 -8.10 41.37
CA ARG A 400 10.83 -8.08 42.74
C ARG A 400 9.79 -8.44 43.79
#